data_AF-A0A2K8PS47-F1
#
_entry.id   AF-A0A2K8PS47-F1
#
_cell.length_a   1.000
_cell.length_b   1.000
_cell.length_c   1.000
_cell.angle_alpha   90.00
_cell.angle_beta   90.00
_cell.angle_gamma   90.00
#
_symmetry.space_group_name_H-M   'P 1'
#
loop_
_entity.id
_entity.type
_entity.pdbx_description
1 polymer ?
#
loop_
_entity_poly.entity_id
_entity_poly.type
_entity_poly.pdbx_seq_one_letter_code
_entity_poly.pdbx_strand_id
1 'polypeptide(L)'
;MITAFSGRVPHASPVLEACGTGAAARTGRKDVRAAEQTARTAFKARFDSAYRQYAAVRLGDDDAGDVVEAVWKQIELGWAGLLRCPSPAGGAWTLLSRAVHASPARPPSPLDKLPRPAADAFLLRHCVGLEADRAAEAMGMEPAAFESLYRSVVPRPGSGNPSGIFDR
;
A
#
# COMPACT_ATOMS: atom_id res chain seq x y z
N MET A 1 74.69 9.76 -47.40
CA MET A 1 73.64 8.73 -47.28
C MET A 1 73.21 8.74 -45.82
N ILE A 2 72.03 9.16 -45.37
CA ILE A 2 70.66 9.12 -45.93
C ILE A 2 69.94 10.46 -45.61
N THR A 3 69.09 10.87 -46.55
CA THR A 3 68.04 11.92 -46.64
C THR A 3 67.02 11.88 -45.47
N ALA A 4 66.04 12.75 -45.21
CA ALA A 4 65.42 13.97 -45.74
C ALA A 4 64.39 14.42 -44.65
N PHE A 5 64.29 15.70 -44.31
CA PHE A 5 63.32 16.70 -44.80
C PHE A 5 61.96 16.75 -44.07
N SER A 6 61.69 17.97 -43.62
CA SER A 6 60.56 18.57 -42.89
C SER A 6 59.15 18.33 -43.46
N GLY A 7 58.15 18.35 -42.57
CA GLY A 7 56.72 18.58 -42.88
C GLY A 7 55.90 18.68 -41.58
N ARG A 8 55.75 19.87 -41.00
CA ARG A 8 54.59 20.79 -41.08
C ARG A 8 53.26 20.19 -40.60
N VAL A 9 52.85 20.61 -39.40
CA VAL A 9 51.45 20.64 -38.89
C VAL A 9 50.69 21.80 -39.57
N PRO A 10 49.38 21.67 -39.86
CA PRO A 10 48.40 22.27 -38.94
C PRO A 10 46.99 21.61 -38.87
N HIS A 11 46.35 21.83 -37.71
CA HIS A 11 44.92 21.99 -37.39
C HIS A 11 43.80 21.32 -38.21
N ALA A 12 43.00 20.48 -37.54
CA ALA A 12 41.53 20.62 -37.44
C ALA A 12 40.96 19.64 -36.37
N SER A 13 40.38 20.18 -35.30
CA SER A 13 39.39 19.47 -34.44
C SER A 13 38.07 19.29 -35.22
N PRO A 14 36.97 18.79 -34.62
CA PRO A 14 36.77 17.65 -33.73
C PRO A 14 35.79 16.64 -34.36
N VAL A 15 35.85 15.35 -34.02
CA VAL A 15 34.66 14.50 -34.17
C VAL A 15 34.26 14.03 -32.78
N LEU A 16 33.24 14.73 -32.29
CA LEU A 16 32.28 14.27 -31.30
C LEU A 16 31.75 12.90 -31.73
N GLU A 17 32.40 11.82 -31.33
CA GLU A 17 31.66 10.58 -31.05
C GLU A 17 31.01 10.74 -29.69
N ALA A 18 29.91 11.52 -29.71
CA ALA A 18 28.88 11.39 -28.71
C ALA A 18 28.41 9.94 -28.73
N CYS A 19 28.96 9.13 -27.84
CA CYS A 19 28.47 7.79 -27.54
C CYS A 19 26.94 7.82 -27.41
N GLY A 20 26.24 7.24 -28.38
CA GLY A 20 24.79 7.12 -28.47
C GLY A 20 24.14 6.25 -27.38
N THR A 21 24.83 6.00 -26.27
CA THR A 21 24.37 5.21 -25.12
C THR A 21 23.36 5.96 -24.24
N GLY A 22 23.01 7.21 -24.60
CA GLY A 22 22.00 7.99 -23.89
C GLY A 22 20.56 7.67 -24.30
N ALA A 23 20.29 7.33 -25.56
CA ALA A 23 18.91 7.21 -26.05
C ALA A 23 18.22 5.93 -25.55
N ALA A 24 18.85 4.77 -25.72
CA ALA A 24 18.29 3.49 -25.30
C ALA A 24 18.11 3.39 -23.77
N ALA A 25 19.09 3.87 -22.99
CA ALA A 25 19.01 3.91 -21.53
C ALA A 25 17.96 4.92 -21.00
N ARG A 26 17.70 6.02 -21.74
CA ARG A 26 16.65 6.98 -21.40
C ARG A 26 15.25 6.46 -21.70
N THR A 27 15.07 5.71 -22.78
CA THR A 27 13.78 5.09 -23.13
C THR A 27 13.38 4.05 -22.08
N GLY A 28 14.27 3.11 -21.74
CA GLY A 28 13.96 2.09 -20.73
C GLY A 28 13.64 2.68 -19.34
N ARG A 29 14.27 3.80 -18.93
CA ARG A 29 13.95 4.46 -17.66
C ARG A 29 12.57 5.14 -17.68
N LYS A 30 12.13 5.65 -18.83
CA LYS A 30 10.79 6.25 -18.96
C LYS A 30 9.71 5.18 -18.88
N ASP A 31 9.93 4.04 -19.52
CA ASP A 31 8.97 2.93 -19.53
C ASP A 31 8.78 2.34 -18.12
N VAL A 32 9.87 2.15 -17.37
CA VAL A 32 9.80 1.68 -15.97
C VAL A 32 9.01 2.65 -15.09
N ARG A 33 9.23 3.97 -15.22
CA ARG A 33 8.48 4.97 -14.45
C ARG A 33 7.01 5.01 -14.81
N ALA A 34 6.66 4.87 -16.09
CA ALA A 34 5.27 4.83 -16.53
C ALA A 34 4.55 3.58 -16.02
N ALA A 35 5.22 2.43 -16.04
CA ALA A 35 4.70 1.17 -15.48
C ALA A 35 4.51 1.27 -13.96
N GLU A 36 5.48 1.83 -13.24
CA GLU A 36 5.41 2.06 -11.79
C GLU A 36 4.24 2.99 -11.43
N GLN A 37 4.06 4.09 -12.17
CA GLN A 37 2.93 5.00 -11.98
C GLN A 37 1.59 4.30 -12.25
N THR A 38 1.52 3.46 -13.29
CA THR A 38 0.30 2.71 -13.63
C THR A 38 -0.06 1.72 -12.54
N ALA A 39 0.91 0.94 -12.07
CA ALA A 39 0.71 -0.02 -10.97
C ALA A 39 0.24 0.69 -9.69
N ARG A 40 0.85 1.85 -9.37
CA ARG A 40 0.47 2.67 -8.22
C ARG A 40 -0.95 3.20 -8.32
N THR A 41 -1.33 3.75 -9.48
CA THR A 41 -2.69 4.25 -9.73
C THR A 41 -3.72 3.12 -9.64
N ALA A 42 -3.43 1.96 -10.23
CA ALA A 42 -4.31 0.79 -10.18
C ALA A 42 -4.47 0.28 -8.73
N PHE A 43 -3.38 0.26 -7.96
CA PHE A 43 -3.41 -0.13 -6.55
C PHE A 43 -4.25 0.84 -5.71
N LYS A 44 -4.03 2.16 -5.85
CA LYS A 44 -4.85 3.17 -5.15
C LYS A 44 -6.32 3.03 -5.53
N ALA A 45 -6.64 2.95 -6.81
CA ALA A 45 -8.03 2.79 -7.28
C ALA A 45 -8.72 1.55 -6.73
N ARG A 46 -7.98 0.45 -6.51
CA ARG A 46 -8.53 -0.80 -5.97
C ARG A 46 -8.87 -0.72 -4.48
N PHE A 47 -8.04 -0.05 -3.68
CA PHE A 47 -8.12 -0.11 -2.21
C PHE A 47 -8.63 1.17 -1.55
N ASP A 48 -8.64 2.31 -2.26
CA ASP A 48 -9.00 3.61 -1.69
C ASP A 48 -10.38 3.61 -1.00
N SER A 49 -11.39 3.04 -1.66
CA SER A 49 -12.74 2.97 -1.10
C SER A 49 -12.79 2.17 0.20
N ALA A 50 -12.19 0.97 0.24
CA ALA A 50 -12.17 0.13 1.43
C ALA A 50 -11.39 0.79 2.59
N TYR A 51 -10.29 1.47 2.28
CA TYR A 51 -9.44 2.12 3.28
C TYR A 51 -10.15 3.35 3.88
N ARG A 52 -10.85 4.13 3.06
CA ARG A 52 -11.69 5.24 3.52
C ARG A 52 -12.84 4.78 4.39
N GLN A 53 -13.58 3.75 3.96
CA GLN A 53 -14.70 3.24 4.74
C GLN A 53 -14.24 2.69 6.10
N TYR A 54 -13.13 1.95 6.12
CA TYR A 54 -12.53 1.48 7.37
C TYR A 54 -12.14 2.64 8.30
N ALA A 55 -11.44 3.65 7.76
CA ALA A 55 -11.05 4.82 8.54
C ALA A 55 -12.26 5.60 9.05
N ALA A 56 -13.30 5.79 8.24
CA ALA A 56 -14.55 6.46 8.61
C ALA A 56 -15.27 5.75 9.75
N VAL A 57 -15.38 4.42 9.69
CA VAL A 57 -15.95 3.62 10.79
C VAL A 57 -15.15 3.80 12.09
N ARG A 58 -13.84 4.04 12.01
CA ARG A 58 -12.97 4.13 13.18
C ARG A 58 -12.77 5.53 13.73
N LEU A 59 -12.83 6.56 12.91
CA LEU A 59 -12.48 7.93 13.27
C LEU A 59 -13.63 8.92 13.06
N GLY A 60 -14.66 8.55 12.30
CA GLY A 60 -15.62 9.51 11.72
C GLY A 60 -15.12 10.06 10.38
N ASP A 61 -16.03 10.65 9.60
CA ASP A 61 -15.75 11.09 8.23
C ASP A 61 -14.72 12.22 8.14
N ASP A 62 -14.75 13.16 9.10
CA ASP A 62 -13.89 14.35 9.10
C ASP A 62 -12.40 13.98 9.22
N ASP A 63 -12.06 13.10 10.17
CA ASP A 63 -10.67 12.67 10.41
C ASP A 63 -10.20 11.55 9.46
N ALA A 64 -11.13 10.78 8.89
CA ALA A 64 -10.81 9.66 8.02
C ALA A 64 -10.09 10.09 6.73
N GLY A 65 -10.52 11.21 6.14
CA GLY A 65 -9.93 11.74 4.92
C GLY A 65 -8.45 12.06 5.08
N ASP A 66 -8.10 12.79 6.14
CA ASP A 66 -6.73 13.23 6.39
C ASP A 66 -5.80 12.07 6.71
N VAL A 67 -6.27 11.10 7.50
CA VAL A 67 -5.48 9.90 7.82
C VAL A 67 -5.23 9.06 6.58
N VAL A 68 -6.24 8.84 5.74
CA VAL A 68 -6.08 8.03 4.51
C VAL A 68 -5.17 8.74 3.51
N GLU A 69 -5.30 10.05 3.33
CA GLU A 69 -4.39 10.82 2.45
C GLU A 69 -2.95 10.80 2.97
N ALA A 70 -2.74 10.89 4.29
CA ALA A 70 -1.40 10.75 4.88
C ALA A 70 -0.80 9.36 4.63
N VAL A 71 -1.60 8.30 4.77
CA VAL A 71 -1.18 6.92 4.48
C VAL A 71 -0.85 6.74 3.00
N TRP A 72 -1.66 7.29 2.10
CA TRP A 72 -1.35 7.24 0.66
C TRP A 72 -0.04 7.95 0.34
N LYS A 73 0.22 9.13 0.90
CA LYS A 73 1.51 9.82 0.75
C LYS A 73 2.68 8.95 1.23
N GLN A 74 2.52 8.25 2.35
CA GLN A 74 3.54 7.32 2.83
C GLN A 74 3.75 6.12 1.90
N ILE A 75 2.68 5.53 1.38
CA ILE A 75 2.74 4.46 0.38
C ILE A 75 3.43 4.94 -0.89
N GLU A 76 3.15 6.16 -1.36
CA GLU A 76 3.79 6.73 -2.54
C GLU A 76 5.29 6.93 -2.34
N LEU A 77 5.72 7.40 -1.16
CA LEU A 77 7.13 7.55 -0.81
C LEU A 77 7.84 6.19 -0.66
N GLY A 78 7.14 5.18 -0.16
CA GLY A 78 7.65 3.83 0.10
C GLY A 78 7.35 2.80 -0.99
N TRP A 79 6.85 3.22 -2.16
CA TRP A 79 6.20 2.34 -3.14
C TRP A 79 7.11 1.18 -3.60
N ALA A 80 8.35 1.47 -3.93
CA ALA A 80 9.31 0.45 -4.35
C ALA A 80 9.62 -0.59 -3.24
N GLY A 81 9.53 -0.19 -1.97
CA GLY A 81 9.66 -1.11 -0.84
C GLY A 81 8.42 -1.96 -0.67
N LEU A 82 7.23 -1.37 -0.81
CA LEU A 82 5.95 -2.06 -0.71
C LEU A 82 5.80 -3.17 -1.76
N LEU A 83 6.24 -2.94 -2.99
CA LEU A 83 6.21 -3.94 -4.07
C LEU A 83 7.17 -5.11 -3.85
N ARG A 84 8.17 -4.96 -2.97
CA ARG A 84 9.07 -6.05 -2.59
C ARG A 84 8.51 -6.91 -1.48
N CYS A 85 7.44 -6.47 -0.82
CA CYS A 85 6.77 -7.26 0.20
C CYS A 85 6.02 -8.44 -0.43
N PRO A 86 5.90 -9.58 0.27
CA PRO A 86 5.10 -10.72 -0.19
C PRO A 86 3.63 -10.37 -0.44
N SER A 87 3.11 -9.40 0.31
CA SER A 87 1.75 -8.88 0.18
C SER A 87 1.78 -7.34 0.26
N PRO A 88 1.78 -6.64 -0.88
CA PRO A 88 1.72 -5.17 -0.92
C PRO A 88 0.47 -4.63 -0.21
N ALA A 89 -0.67 -5.31 -0.36
CA ALA A 89 -1.91 -4.95 0.35
C ALA A 89 -1.76 -5.07 1.87
N GLY A 90 -1.07 -6.10 2.38
CA GLY A 90 -0.87 -6.28 3.81
C GLY A 90 0.07 -5.24 4.42
N GLY A 91 1.10 -4.84 3.66
CA GLY A 91 1.97 -3.72 4.04
C GLY A 91 1.19 -2.39 4.10
N ALA A 92 0.36 -2.12 3.10
CA ALA A 92 -0.48 -0.92 3.06
C ALA A 92 -1.53 -0.93 4.19
N TRP A 93 -2.17 -2.07 4.45
CA TRP A 93 -3.11 -2.24 5.56
C TRP A 93 -2.44 -1.97 6.92
N THR A 94 -1.22 -2.48 7.12
CA THR A 94 -0.48 -2.27 8.36
C THR A 94 -0.19 -0.79 8.60
N LEU A 95 0.15 -0.04 7.55
CA LEU A 95 0.32 1.42 7.64
C LEU A 95 -0.99 2.11 8.01
N LEU A 96 -2.09 1.78 7.34
CA LEU A 96 -3.41 2.33 7.61
C LEU A 96 -3.88 2.03 9.03
N SER A 97 -3.89 0.76 9.43
CA SER A 97 -4.34 0.31 10.75
C SER A 97 -3.51 1.00 11.84
N ARG A 98 -2.18 1.09 11.68
CA ARG A 98 -1.33 1.84 12.60
C ARG A 98 -1.69 3.32 12.68
N ALA A 99 -1.93 3.99 11.56
CA ALA A 99 -2.29 5.41 11.53
C ALA A 99 -3.64 5.67 12.21
N VAL A 100 -4.65 4.85 11.90
CA VAL A 100 -5.97 4.89 12.55
C VAL A 100 -5.86 4.64 14.04
N HIS A 101 -5.07 3.65 14.47
CA HIS A 101 -4.90 3.34 15.89
C HIS A 101 -4.13 4.40 16.67
N ALA A 102 -3.24 5.15 16.02
CA ALA A 102 -2.47 6.23 16.62
C ALA A 102 -3.22 7.58 16.62
N SER A 103 -4.32 7.69 15.88
CA SER A 103 -5.09 8.93 15.80
C SER A 103 -5.72 9.29 17.16
N PRO A 104 -5.57 10.54 17.63
CA PRO A 104 -6.20 11.01 18.86
C PRO A 104 -7.72 11.17 18.72
N ALA A 105 -8.23 11.29 17.49
CA ALA A 105 -9.66 11.39 17.20
C ALA A 105 -10.40 10.05 17.39
N ARG A 106 -9.67 8.94 17.56
CA ARG A 106 -10.29 7.62 17.69
C ARG A 106 -11.04 7.50 19.02
N PRO A 107 -12.36 7.24 19.02
CA PRO A 107 -13.08 6.96 20.24
C PRO A 107 -12.65 5.60 20.83
N PRO A 108 -12.70 5.45 22.15
CA PRO A 108 -12.52 4.14 22.79
C PRO A 108 -13.63 3.19 22.34
N SER A 109 -13.26 1.96 21.99
CA SER A 109 -14.19 0.94 21.49
C SER A 109 -14.08 -0.35 22.29
N PRO A 110 -15.18 -1.11 22.48
CA PRO A 110 -15.11 -2.47 23.04
C PRO A 110 -14.15 -3.40 22.28
N LEU A 111 -13.98 -3.15 20.97
CA LEU A 111 -13.06 -3.90 20.11
C LEU A 111 -11.59 -3.69 20.47
N ASP A 112 -11.24 -2.66 21.24
CA ASP A 112 -9.86 -2.39 21.65
C ASP A 112 -9.32 -3.44 22.63
N LYS A 113 -10.20 -4.28 23.20
CA LYS A 113 -9.82 -5.46 24.00
C LYS A 113 -9.41 -6.66 23.16
N LEU A 114 -9.73 -6.65 21.87
CA LEU A 114 -9.41 -7.73 20.94
C LEU A 114 -8.02 -7.53 20.32
N PRO A 115 -7.38 -8.61 19.85
CA PRO A 115 -6.23 -8.48 18.97
C PRO A 115 -6.58 -7.60 17.75
N ARG A 116 -5.73 -6.63 17.43
CA ARG A 116 -6.00 -5.64 16.36
C ARG A 116 -6.42 -6.28 15.03
N PRO A 117 -5.74 -7.33 14.52
CA PRO A 117 -6.15 -7.95 13.26
C PRO A 117 -7.56 -8.56 13.32
N ALA A 118 -7.99 -9.02 14.49
CA ALA A 118 -9.30 -9.60 14.70
C ALA A 118 -10.39 -8.52 14.79
N ALA A 119 -10.10 -7.40 15.47
CA ALA A 119 -10.96 -6.21 15.47
C ALA A 119 -11.15 -5.63 14.06
N ASP A 120 -10.04 -5.50 13.31
CA ASP A 120 -10.03 -5.01 11.94
C ASP A 120 -10.88 -5.90 11.02
N ALA A 121 -10.71 -7.22 11.10
CA ALA A 121 -11.49 -8.19 10.33
C ALA A 121 -12.99 -8.13 10.66
N PHE A 122 -13.33 -7.98 11.94
CA PHE A 122 -14.72 -7.77 12.38
C PHE A 122 -15.31 -6.51 11.78
N LEU A 123 -14.61 -5.37 11.86
CA LEU A 123 -15.10 -4.08 11.35
C LEU A 123 -15.30 -4.10 9.84
N LEU A 124 -14.35 -4.67 9.08
CA LEU A 124 -14.46 -4.76 7.63
C LEU A 124 -15.69 -5.54 7.20
N ARG A 125 -16.01 -6.64 7.89
CA ARG A 125 -17.14 -7.49 7.51
C ARG A 125 -18.48 -7.00 8.07
N HIS A 126 -18.51 -6.56 9.32
CA HIS A 126 -19.76 -6.22 10.00
C HIS A 126 -20.13 -4.74 9.95
N CYS A 127 -19.16 -3.82 9.95
CA CYS A 127 -19.44 -2.39 9.95
C CYS A 127 -19.32 -1.78 8.55
N VAL A 128 -18.30 -2.18 7.79
CA VAL A 128 -18.13 -1.74 6.40
C VAL A 128 -18.99 -2.57 5.43
N GLY A 129 -19.27 -3.83 5.78
CA GLY A 129 -20.09 -4.72 4.95
C GLY A 129 -19.33 -5.31 3.76
N LEU A 130 -18.00 -5.40 3.82
CA LEU A 130 -17.23 -6.06 2.77
C LEU A 130 -17.41 -7.58 2.83
N GLU A 131 -17.51 -8.17 1.64
CA GLU A 131 -17.39 -9.62 1.47
C GLU A 131 -16.04 -10.12 1.99
N ALA A 132 -16.02 -11.35 2.52
CA ALA A 132 -14.84 -11.92 3.17
C ALA A 132 -13.59 -11.91 2.27
N ASP A 133 -13.73 -12.26 0.99
CA ASP A 133 -12.61 -12.24 0.03
C ASP A 133 -12.07 -10.83 -0.18
N ARG A 134 -12.95 -9.82 -0.25
CA ARG A 134 -12.55 -8.41 -0.41
C ARG A 134 -11.90 -7.85 0.85
N ALA A 135 -12.40 -8.22 2.02
CA ALA A 135 -11.81 -7.83 3.29
C ALA A 135 -10.43 -8.49 3.49
N ALA A 136 -10.32 -9.79 3.19
CA ALA A 136 -9.05 -10.52 3.21
C ALA A 136 -8.03 -9.89 2.26
N GLU A 137 -8.46 -9.58 1.03
CA GLU A 137 -7.63 -8.91 0.04
C GLU A 137 -7.17 -7.52 0.52
N ALA A 138 -8.07 -6.71 1.10
CA ALA A 138 -7.73 -5.39 1.62
C ALA A 138 -6.70 -5.44 2.75
N MET A 139 -6.79 -6.45 3.62
CA MET A 139 -5.81 -6.73 4.67
C MET A 139 -4.55 -7.47 4.16
N GLY A 140 -4.54 -7.86 2.88
CA GLY A 140 -3.46 -8.60 2.24
C GLY A 140 -3.20 -9.97 2.84
N MET A 141 -4.26 -10.64 3.30
CA MET A 141 -4.23 -12.00 3.85
C MET A 141 -5.00 -12.98 2.98
N GLU A 142 -4.80 -14.27 3.25
CA GLU A 142 -5.51 -15.35 2.58
C GLU A 142 -6.95 -15.46 3.12
N PRO A 143 -7.97 -15.75 2.29
CA PRO A 143 -9.37 -15.76 2.72
C PRO A 143 -9.67 -16.72 3.88
N ALA A 144 -9.07 -17.92 3.92
CA ALA A 144 -9.29 -18.83 5.05
C ALA A 144 -8.66 -18.31 6.34
N ALA A 145 -7.49 -17.65 6.27
CA ALA A 145 -6.89 -16.96 7.41
C ALA A 145 -7.79 -15.81 7.93
N PHE A 146 -8.37 -15.01 7.02
CA PHE A 146 -9.35 -13.98 7.38
C PHE A 146 -10.58 -14.56 8.08
N GLU A 147 -11.17 -15.61 7.52
CA GLU A 147 -12.34 -16.28 8.10
C GLU A 147 -12.03 -16.89 9.48
N SER A 148 -10.83 -17.46 9.66
CA SER A 148 -10.39 -17.96 10.95
C SER A 148 -10.27 -16.84 11.99
N LEU A 149 -9.68 -15.69 11.61
CA LEU A 149 -9.59 -14.52 12.47
C LEU A 149 -10.97 -13.97 12.84
N TYR A 150 -11.84 -13.80 11.85
CA TYR A 150 -13.19 -13.30 12.05
C TYR A 150 -14.01 -14.21 12.98
N ARG A 151 -13.94 -15.53 12.79
CA ARG A 151 -14.62 -16.52 13.66
C ARG A 151 -14.07 -16.58 15.07
N SER A 152 -12.85 -16.10 15.33
CA SER A 152 -12.34 -16.00 16.69
C SER A 152 -13.02 -14.89 17.51
N VAL A 153 -13.61 -13.91 16.82
CA VAL A 153 -14.32 -12.77 17.44
C VAL A 153 -15.82 -13.02 17.53
N VAL A 154 -16.40 -13.66 16.51
CA VAL A 154 -17.84 -13.98 16.49
C VAL A 154 -18.05 -15.32 17.21
N PRO A 155 -18.79 -15.34 18.35
CA PRO A 155 -19.12 -16.60 19.01
C PRO A 155 -19.86 -17.50 18.04
N ARG A 156 -19.46 -18.78 17.96
CA ARG A 156 -20.24 -19.80 17.23
C ARG A 156 -21.68 -19.77 17.73
N PRO A 157 -22.69 -19.52 16.88
CA PRO A 157 -24.07 -19.71 17.28
C PRO A 157 -24.27 -21.22 17.51
N GLY A 158 -24.20 -21.66 18.77
CA GLY A 158 -24.46 -23.06 19.13
C GLY A 158 -23.66 -23.66 20.30
N SER A 159 -22.67 -22.99 20.91
CA SER A 159 -22.01 -23.52 22.11
C SER A 159 -22.17 -22.60 23.32
N GLY A 160 -23.20 -22.85 24.12
CA GLY A 160 -23.30 -22.37 25.50
C GLY A 160 -24.06 -21.06 25.71
N ASN A 161 -25.35 -21.20 26.00
CA ASN A 161 -26.25 -20.28 26.72
C ASN A 161 -25.92 -18.77 26.74
N PRO A 162 -26.60 -17.92 25.94
CA PRO A 162 -26.47 -16.47 26.02
C PRO A 162 -27.37 -15.90 27.12
N SER A 163 -26.78 -15.57 28.27
CA SER A 163 -27.40 -14.62 29.21
C SER A 163 -26.49 -13.41 29.34
N GLY A 164 -26.80 -12.36 28.59
CA GLY A 164 -26.66 -10.97 29.06
C GLY A 164 -25.35 -10.23 28.84
N ILE A 165 -24.83 -10.07 27.62
CA ILE A 165 -23.70 -9.14 27.39
C ILE A 165 -23.92 -8.06 26.31
N PHE A 166 -24.96 -8.14 25.48
CA PHE A 166 -25.24 -7.07 24.50
C PHE A 166 -26.70 -6.62 24.59
N ASP A 167 -27.00 -5.92 25.68
CA ASP A 167 -28.19 -5.07 25.79
C ASP A 167 -27.72 -3.71 26.33
N ARG A 168 -27.39 -2.79 25.42
CA ARG A 168 -27.48 -1.34 25.63
C ARG A 168 -27.32 -0.55 24.34
#